data_AF-A0A838RR41-F1
#
_entry.id   AF-A0A838RR41-F1
#
_cell.length_a   1.000
_cell.length_b   1.000
_cell.length_c   1.000
_cell.angle_alpha   90.00
_cell.angle_beta   90.00
_cell.angle_gamma   90.00
#
_symmetry.space_group_name_H-M   'P 1'
#
loop_
_entity.id
_entity.type
_entity.pdbx_description
1 polymer ?
#
loop_
_entity_poly.entity_id
_entity_poly.type
_entity_poly.pdbx_seq_one_letter_code
_entity_poly.pdbx_strand_id
1 'polypeptide(L)'
;MRSVISKHLNADPALMVVGTARDGEEALRRVAQLRPDVVTLDVEMPALDGLDTLQQLMAQHPTPVVMLSSHTQQGARTTIRALMRGAVDFVAKPEEAQALPTVMAELIEKIKSAAGARPTALPPRNLGSAPLLPHRLGLRPWQIGDRLVIIG
;
A
#
# COMPACT_ATOMS: atom_id res chain seq x y z
N MET A 1 -4.32 16.30 0.44
CA MET A 1 -3.84 15.31 1.43
C MET A 1 -2.40 14.85 1.15
N ARG A 2 -2.05 14.46 -0.09
CA ARG A 2 -0.71 14.00 -0.51
C ARG A 2 0.50 14.75 0.07
N SER A 3 0.51 16.09 -0.01
CA SER A 3 1.63 16.92 0.49
C SER A 3 1.81 16.83 2.00
N VAL A 4 0.72 16.65 2.75
CA VAL A 4 0.73 16.54 4.22
C VAL A 4 1.26 15.17 4.65
N ILE A 5 0.78 14.11 4.00
CA ILE A 5 1.25 12.73 4.23
C ILE A 5 2.74 12.62 3.89
N SER A 6 3.15 13.16 2.73
CA SER A 6 4.55 13.14 2.31
C SER A 6 5.47 13.88 3.28
N LYS A 7 5.02 15.00 3.87
CA LYS A 7 5.81 15.73 4.89
C LYS A 7 5.98 14.92 6.17
N HIS A 8 4.92 14.24 6.64
CA HIS A 8 5.00 13.43 7.86
C HIS A 8 5.84 12.17 7.66
N LEU A 9 5.72 11.50 6.51
CA LEU A 9 6.51 10.30 6.22
C LEU A 9 8.00 10.63 6.05
N ASN A 10 8.36 11.76 5.44
CA ASN A 10 9.75 12.22 5.35
C ASN A 10 10.33 12.70 6.70
N ALA A 11 9.50 12.92 7.73
CA ALA A 11 9.99 13.26 9.06
C ALA A 11 10.50 12.02 9.81
N ASP A 12 10.12 10.81 9.39
CA ASP A 12 10.65 9.58 9.94
C ASP A 12 11.97 9.21 9.23
N PRO A 13 13.11 9.18 9.93
CA PRO A 13 14.41 8.91 9.32
C PRO A 13 14.56 7.48 8.78
N ALA A 14 13.66 6.57 9.15
CA ALA A 14 13.65 5.20 8.65
C ALA A 14 12.93 5.10 7.29
N LEU A 15 12.14 6.08 6.88
CA LEU A 15 11.37 6.06 5.63
C LEU A 15 11.98 6.99 4.58
N MET A 16 12.11 6.51 3.34
CA MET A 16 12.56 7.33 2.21
C MET A 16 11.50 7.35 1.10
N VAL A 17 10.89 8.51 0.88
CA VAL A 17 9.94 8.70 -0.22
C VAL A 17 10.69 8.87 -1.54
N VAL A 18 10.67 7.85 -2.40
CA VAL A 18 11.35 7.84 -3.70
C VAL A 18 10.49 8.30 -4.88
N GLY A 19 9.17 8.48 -4.66
CA GLY A 19 8.27 8.96 -5.69
C GLY A 19 6.88 9.33 -5.18
N THR A 20 6.17 10.13 -5.98
CA THR A 20 4.73 10.41 -5.81
C THR A 20 3.99 10.18 -7.13
N ALA A 21 2.71 9.82 -7.04
CA ALA A 21 1.82 9.67 -8.20
C ALA A 21 0.48 10.33 -7.91
N ARG A 22 -0.13 10.98 -8.90
CA ARG A 22 -1.40 11.72 -8.74
C ARG A 22 -2.66 10.91 -9.08
N ASP A 23 -2.47 9.77 -9.74
CA ASP A 23 -3.52 8.88 -10.25
C ASP A 23 -2.98 7.45 -10.37
N GLY A 24 -3.88 6.50 -10.57
CA GLY A 24 -3.53 5.08 -10.67
C GLY A 24 -2.62 4.71 -11.85
N GLU A 25 -2.65 5.45 -12.96
CA GLU A 25 -1.75 5.16 -14.07
C GLU A 25 -0.33 5.63 -13.78
N GLU A 26 -0.18 6.82 -13.20
CA GLU A 26 1.12 7.30 -12.74
C GLU A 26 1.66 6.38 -11.65
N ALA A 27 0.78 5.87 -10.76
CA ALA A 27 1.13 4.90 -9.73
C ALA A 27 1.83 3.67 -10.32
N LEU A 28 1.20 3.02 -11.31
CA LEU A 28 1.73 1.83 -11.98
C LEU A 28 3.07 2.12 -12.67
N ARG A 29 3.18 3.26 -13.38
CA ARG A 29 4.44 3.67 -14.03
C ARG A 29 5.56 3.91 -13.02
N ARG A 30 5.27 4.59 -11.91
CA ARG A 30 6.24 4.88 -10.85
C ARG A 30 6.72 3.61 -10.15
N VAL A 31 5.80 2.68 -9.84
CA VAL A 31 6.16 1.40 -9.23
C VAL A 31 7.08 0.59 -10.15
N ALA A 32 6.76 0.54 -11.45
CA ALA A 32 7.61 -0.15 -12.43
C ALA A 32 9.03 0.44 -12.52
N GLN A 33 9.15 1.78 -12.46
CA GLN A 33 10.42 2.50 -12.60
C GLN A 33 11.26 2.48 -11.31
N LEU A 34 10.63 2.74 -10.17
CA LEU A 34 11.31 2.98 -8.90
C LEU A 34 11.49 1.72 -8.07
N ARG A 35 10.69 0.68 -8.33
CA ARG A 35 10.66 -0.61 -7.62
C ARG A 35 10.70 -0.43 -6.10
N PRO A 36 9.68 0.22 -5.51
CA PRO A 36 9.62 0.40 -4.07
C PRO A 36 9.43 -0.93 -3.33
N ASP A 37 9.84 -0.94 -2.07
CA ASP A 37 9.62 -2.05 -1.13
C ASP A 37 8.20 -2.04 -0.56
N VAL A 38 7.54 -0.88 -0.55
CA VAL A 38 6.16 -0.72 -0.10
C VAL A 38 5.52 0.49 -0.78
N VAL A 39 4.21 0.42 -0.96
CA VAL A 39 3.37 1.44 -1.57
C VAL A 39 2.25 1.82 -0.62
N THR A 40 2.05 3.11 -0.38
CA THR A 40 0.78 3.59 0.18
C THR A 40 -0.14 3.96 -0.96
N LEU A 41 -1.41 3.56 -0.94
CA LEU A 41 -2.36 3.81 -2.03
C LEU A 41 -3.70 4.36 -1.54
N ASP A 42 -4.10 5.54 -2.02
CA ASP A 42 -5.44 6.07 -1.77
C ASP A 42 -6.51 5.26 -2.51
N VAL A 43 -7.63 4.98 -1.83
CA VAL A 43 -8.83 4.36 -2.43
C VAL A 43 -9.50 5.30 -3.44
N GLU A 44 -9.61 6.58 -3.09
CA GLU A 44 -10.41 7.56 -3.84
C GLU A 44 -9.47 8.40 -4.71
N MET A 45 -9.35 8.02 -5.98
CA MET A 45 -8.55 8.72 -6.98
C MET A 45 -9.36 8.96 -8.26
N PRO A 46 -9.08 10.06 -9.00
CA PRO A 46 -9.67 10.28 -10.32
C PRO A 46 -9.11 9.31 -11.37
N ALA A 47 -9.90 9.07 -12.42
CA ALA A 47 -9.61 8.14 -13.53
C ALA A 47 -9.55 6.66 -13.12
N LEU A 48 -8.40 6.17 -12.64
CA LEU A 48 -8.23 4.78 -12.20
C LEU A 48 -8.31 4.73 -10.66
N ASP A 49 -9.32 4.05 -10.13
CA ASP A 49 -9.53 3.98 -8.69
C ASP A 49 -8.40 3.18 -7.98
N GLY A 50 -8.28 3.34 -6.66
CA GLY A 50 -7.25 2.66 -5.88
C GLY A 50 -7.36 1.12 -5.85
N LEU A 51 -8.56 0.55 -5.91
CA LEU A 51 -8.77 -0.89 -5.95
C LEU A 51 -8.36 -1.50 -7.31
N ASP A 52 -8.64 -0.82 -8.40
CA ASP A 52 -8.28 -1.27 -9.75
C ASP A 52 -6.78 -1.06 -9.99
N THR A 53 -6.22 0.03 -9.47
CA THR A 53 -4.77 0.26 -9.39
C THR A 53 -4.09 -0.87 -8.61
N LEU A 54 -4.60 -1.22 -7.42
CA LEU A 54 -4.09 -2.33 -6.62
C LEU A 54 -4.10 -3.65 -7.40
N GLN A 55 -5.20 -3.96 -8.07
CA GLN A 55 -5.32 -5.19 -8.85
C GLN A 55 -4.28 -5.26 -9.98
N GLN A 56 -4.10 -4.17 -10.73
CA GLN A 56 -3.12 -4.12 -11.81
C GLN A 56 -1.68 -4.16 -11.28
N LEU A 57 -1.41 -3.44 -10.19
CA LEU A 57 -0.12 -3.42 -9.52
C LEU A 57 0.24 -4.84 -9.07
N MET A 58 -0.66 -5.53 -8.38
CA MET A 58 -0.44 -6.90 -7.91
C MET A 58 -0.28 -7.92 -9.05
N ALA A 59 -0.83 -7.65 -10.23
CA ALA A 59 -0.68 -8.52 -11.40
C ALA A 59 0.64 -8.29 -12.16
N GLN A 60 1.07 -7.03 -12.30
CA GLN A 60 2.24 -6.65 -13.11
C GLN A 60 3.53 -6.56 -12.28
N HIS A 61 3.42 -5.97 -11.09
CA HIS A 61 4.52 -5.67 -10.18
C HIS A 61 4.11 -5.90 -8.71
N PRO A 62 3.94 -7.17 -8.28
CA PRO A 62 3.53 -7.48 -6.91
C PRO A 62 4.41 -6.76 -5.88
N THR A 63 3.82 -5.80 -5.17
CA THR A 63 4.52 -4.93 -4.21
C THR A 63 3.63 -4.78 -2.98
N PRO A 64 4.17 -4.76 -1.75
CA PRO A 64 3.37 -4.55 -0.54
C PRO A 64 2.58 -3.25 -0.63
N VAL A 65 1.26 -3.31 -0.45
CA VAL A 65 0.39 -2.12 -0.48
C VAL A 65 -0.32 -1.92 0.87
N VAL A 66 -0.19 -0.71 1.43
CA VAL A 66 -1.01 -0.23 2.55
C VAL A 66 -2.04 0.77 2.00
N MET A 67 -3.33 0.46 2.14
CA MET A 67 -4.40 1.31 1.61
C MET A 67 -4.72 2.48 2.52
N LEU A 68 -5.12 3.62 1.95
CA LEU A 68 -5.69 4.75 2.68
C LEU A 68 -7.19 4.86 2.37
N SER A 69 -8.06 4.55 3.33
CA SER A 69 -9.52 4.48 3.14
C SER A 69 -10.29 5.56 3.92
N SER A 70 -11.48 5.94 3.47
CA SER A 70 -12.39 6.77 4.26
C SER A 70 -13.10 5.97 5.37
N HIS A 71 -13.52 6.62 6.45
CA HIS A 71 -14.23 6.00 7.59
C HIS A 71 -15.73 5.73 7.30
N THR A 72 -16.13 5.63 6.03
CA THR A 72 -17.53 5.41 5.65
C THR A 72 -17.87 3.91 5.60
N GLN A 73 -19.16 3.54 5.65
CA GLN A 73 -19.57 2.14 5.41
C GLN A 73 -19.10 1.62 4.04
N GLN A 74 -19.09 2.51 3.06
CA GLN A 74 -18.52 2.23 1.73
C GLN A 74 -17.01 2.01 1.82
N GLY A 75 -16.31 2.79 2.64
CA GLY A 75 -14.90 2.60 3.00
C GLY A 75 -14.64 1.21 3.59
N ALA A 76 -15.44 0.76 4.56
CA ALA A 76 -15.30 -0.57 5.16
C ALA A 76 -15.43 -1.72 4.14
N ARG A 77 -16.43 -1.65 3.25
CA ARG A 77 -16.57 -2.63 2.16
C ARG A 77 -15.40 -2.58 1.18
N THR A 78 -14.86 -1.40 0.94
CA THR A 78 -13.70 -1.20 0.07
C THR A 78 -12.43 -1.76 0.70
N THR A 79 -12.21 -1.56 1.99
CA THR A 79 -11.12 -2.16 2.75
C THR A 79 -11.10 -3.68 2.63
N ILE A 80 -12.25 -4.34 2.84
CA ILE A 80 -12.36 -5.79 2.69
C ILE A 80 -11.98 -6.23 1.27
N ARG A 81 -12.48 -5.52 0.25
CA ARG A 81 -12.12 -5.79 -1.16
C ARG A 81 -10.63 -5.60 -1.43
N ALA A 82 -10.00 -4.60 -0.82
CA ALA A 82 -8.57 -4.35 -1.00
C ALA A 82 -7.72 -5.49 -0.40
N LEU A 83 -8.04 -5.93 0.82
CA LEU A 83 -7.36 -7.06 1.46
C LEU A 83 -7.50 -8.33 0.62
N MET A 84 -8.68 -8.61 0.08
CA MET A 84 -8.91 -9.73 -0.85
C MET A 84 -8.10 -9.62 -2.15
N ARG A 85 -7.75 -8.41 -2.59
CA ARG A 85 -6.96 -8.13 -3.79
C ARG A 85 -5.45 -8.11 -3.53
N GLY A 86 -5.02 -8.40 -2.30
CA GLY A 86 -3.60 -8.52 -1.94
C GLY A 86 -3.00 -7.29 -1.24
N ALA A 87 -3.81 -6.33 -0.81
CA ALA A 87 -3.35 -5.32 0.13
C ALA A 87 -2.88 -5.98 1.44
N VAL A 88 -1.81 -5.46 2.02
CA VAL A 88 -1.23 -5.96 3.27
C VAL A 88 -2.04 -5.44 4.46
N ASP A 89 -2.38 -4.16 4.44
CA ASP A 89 -3.16 -3.51 5.50
C ASP A 89 -3.85 -2.24 4.96
N PHE A 90 -4.59 -1.55 5.82
CA PHE A 90 -5.24 -0.27 5.53
C PHE A 90 -5.10 0.70 6.71
N VAL A 91 -5.13 1.99 6.44
CA VAL A 91 -5.25 3.06 7.43
C VAL A 91 -6.41 3.95 7.04
N ALA A 92 -7.20 4.31 8.02
CA ALA A 92 -8.31 5.21 7.79
C ALA A 92 -7.80 6.67 7.76
N LYS A 93 -8.25 7.45 6.78
CA LYS A 93 -7.83 8.85 6.59
C LYS A 93 -8.23 9.68 7.81
N PRO A 94 -7.38 10.64 8.24
CA PRO A 94 -7.75 11.54 9.33
C PRO A 94 -8.90 12.45 8.87
N GLU A 95 -10.02 12.41 9.58
CA GLU A 95 -11.17 13.30 9.32
C GLU A 95 -10.90 14.73 9.81
N GLU A 96 -10.13 14.83 10.90
CA GLU A 96 -9.83 16.08 11.59
C GLU A 96 -8.31 16.30 11.69
N ALA A 97 -7.90 17.57 11.72
CA ALA A 97 -6.49 17.93 11.83
C ALA A 97 -5.85 17.42 13.14
N GLN A 98 -6.62 17.31 14.23
CA GLN A 98 -6.16 16.81 15.52
C GLN A 98 -5.86 15.29 15.48
N ALA A 99 -6.53 14.54 14.61
CA ALA A 99 -6.31 13.10 14.45
C ALA A 99 -5.07 12.78 13.59
N LEU A 100 -4.57 13.76 12.83
CA LEU A 100 -3.48 13.58 11.88
C LEU A 100 -2.22 12.95 12.49
N PRO A 101 -1.68 13.39 13.66
CA PRO A 101 -0.47 12.80 14.22
C PRO A 101 -0.64 11.31 14.56
N THR A 102 -1.78 10.94 15.14
CA THR A 102 -2.10 9.55 15.50
C THR A 102 -2.22 8.67 14.27
N VAL A 103 -2.94 9.13 13.25
CA VAL A 103 -3.11 8.40 11.98
C VAL A 103 -1.77 8.25 11.23
N MET A 104 -0.91 9.28 11.27
CA MET A 104 0.42 9.18 10.66
C MET A 104 1.33 8.19 11.40
N ALA A 105 1.27 8.15 12.73
CA ALA A 105 2.01 7.15 13.50
C ALA A 105 1.55 5.72 13.17
N GLU A 106 0.23 5.49 13.07
CA GLU A 106 -0.32 4.21 12.63
C GLU A 106 0.13 3.83 11.21
N LEU A 107 0.09 4.78 10.28
CA LEU A 107 0.54 4.58 8.91
C LEU A 107 2.02 4.20 8.84
N ILE A 108 2.88 4.89 9.58
CA ILE A 108 4.32 4.60 9.64
C ILE A 108 4.56 3.18 10.15
N GLU A 109 3.91 2.78 11.24
CA GLU A 109 4.05 1.42 11.78
C GLU A 109 3.60 0.35 10.78
N LYS A 110 2.47 0.57 10.11
CA LYS A 110 1.96 -0.36 9.09
C LYS A 110 2.85 -0.43 7.85
N ILE A 111 3.41 0.69 7.40
CA ILE A 111 4.40 0.73 6.30
C ILE A 111 5.64 -0.10 6.68
N LYS A 112 6.20 0.13 7.88
CA LYS A 112 7.39 -0.58 8.37
C LYS A 112 7.13 -2.09 8.50
N SER A 113 5.95 -2.47 8.97
CA SER A 113 5.52 -3.87 9.04
C SER A 113 5.31 -4.49 7.66
N ALA A 114 4.73 -3.74 6.72
CA ALA A 114 4.38 -4.21 5.38
C ALA A 114 5.58 -4.42 4.46
N ALA A 115 6.65 -3.64 4.58
CA ALA A 115 7.84 -3.81 3.71
C ALA A 115 8.56 -5.14 3.93
N GLY A 116 8.41 -5.74 5.12
CA GLY A 116 8.88 -7.09 5.39
C GLY A 116 7.97 -8.19 4.83
N ALA A 117 6.74 -7.86 4.43
CA ALA A 117 5.79 -8.81 3.87
C ALA A 117 6.14 -9.11 2.40
N ARG A 118 6.25 -10.39 2.04
CA ARG A 118 6.25 -10.78 0.62
C ARG A 118 4.79 -10.82 0.16
N PRO A 119 4.33 -9.94 -0.74
CA PRO A 119 3.01 -10.06 -1.32
C PRO A 119 2.99 -11.36 -2.10
N THR A 120 2.11 -12.29 -1.72
CA THR A 120 1.86 -13.46 -2.54
C THR A 120 1.25 -12.94 -3.84
N ALA A 121 2.01 -13.02 -4.93
CA ALA A 121 1.45 -12.81 -6.27
C ALA A 121 0.18 -13.65 -6.37
N LEU A 122 -0.94 -13.05 -6.76
CA LEU A 122 -2.18 -13.79 -6.94
C LEU A 122 -1.85 -14.95 -7.89
N PRO A 123 -2.01 -16.22 -7.46
CA PRO A 123 -1.77 -17.32 -8.37
C PRO A 123 -2.69 -17.12 -9.57
N PRO A 124 -2.22 -17.36 -10.81
CA PRO A 124 -3.13 -17.40 -11.94
C PRO A 124 -4.27 -18.36 -11.55
N ARG A 125 -5.52 -17.93 -11.74
CA ARG A 125 -6.73 -18.74 -11.48
C ARG A 125 -6.72 -19.99 -12.34
N ASN A 126 -5.89 -20.96 -12.01
CA ASN A 126 -6.00 -22.34 -12.44
C ASN A 126 -6.46 -23.12 -11.22
N LEU A 127 -7.76 -23.35 -11.14
CA LEU A 127 -8.42 -24.22 -10.17
C LEU A 127 -8.11 -25.68 -10.51
N GLY A 128 -6.83 -26.04 -10.48
CA GLY A 128 -6.35 -27.37 -10.87
C GLY A 128 -5.06 -27.70 -10.13
N SER A 129 -5.21 -28.33 -8.96
CA SER A 129 -4.26 -29.23 -8.31
C SER A 129 -2.79 -28.76 -8.19
N ALA A 130 -2.46 -28.13 -7.06
CA ALA A 130 -1.13 -28.26 -6.46
C ALA A 130 -1.24 -28.16 -4.92
N PRO A 131 -0.49 -28.98 -4.15
CA PRO A 131 -0.61 -29.00 -2.70
C PRO A 131 -0.11 -27.67 -2.12
N LEU A 132 -0.89 -27.12 -1.20
CA LEU A 132 -0.57 -25.91 -0.45
C LEU A 132 0.69 -26.17 0.38
N LEU A 133 1.84 -25.67 -0.07
CA LEU A 133 3.05 -25.63 0.74
C LEU A 133 2.79 -24.71 1.96
N PRO A 134 3.26 -25.08 3.17
CA PRO A 134 3.05 -24.27 4.35
C PRO A 134 3.75 -22.90 4.18
N HIS A 135 2.93 -21.86 4.03
CA HIS A 135 3.37 -20.47 3.89
C HIS A 135 4.02 -19.97 5.20
N ARG A 136 5.34 -20.12 5.33
CA ARG A 136 6.09 -19.24 6.23
C ARG A 136 6.17 -17.86 5.58
N LEU A 137 5.35 -16.93 6.08
CA LEU A 137 5.56 -15.49 5.92
C LEU A 137 6.94 -15.16 6.50
N GLY A 138 7.96 -15.17 5.65
CA GLY A 138 9.30 -14.74 6.01
C GLY A 138 9.32 -13.22 6.11
N LEU A 139 8.92 -12.68 7.26
CA LEU A 139 9.05 -11.27 7.58
C LEU A 139 10.53 -10.94 7.69
N ARG A 140 11.08 -10.15 6.75
CA ARG A 140 12.39 -9.54 6.94
C ARG A 140 12.19 -8.23 7.72
N PRO A 141 12.97 -7.95 8.77
CA PRO A 141 12.91 -6.66 9.45
C PRO A 141 13.36 -5.54 8.49
N TRP A 142 12.65 -4.41 8.50
CA TRP A 142 12.95 -3.18 7.76
C TRP A 142 14.41 -2.76 7.96
N GLN A 143 15.10 -2.36 6.88
CA GLN A 143 16.49 -1.92 6.93
C GLN A 143 16.63 -0.46 6.52
N ILE A 144 17.63 0.23 7.09
CA ILE A 144 17.96 1.61 6.73
C ILE A 144 18.38 1.61 5.24
N GLY A 145 17.55 2.20 4.37
CA GLY A 145 17.75 2.25 2.91
C GLY A 145 16.58 1.74 2.06
N ASP A 146 15.56 1.14 2.66
CA ASP A 146 14.35 0.66 1.97
C ASP A 146 13.55 1.84 1.36
N ARG A 147 13.03 1.64 0.15
CA ARG A 147 12.48 2.67 -0.73
C ARG A 147 10.95 2.64 -0.72
N LEU A 148 10.32 3.75 -0.33
CA LEU A 148 8.87 3.90 -0.28
C LEU A 148 8.38 4.78 -1.44
N VAL A 149 7.35 4.35 -2.17
CA VAL A 149 6.61 5.26 -3.07
C VAL A 149 5.28 5.61 -2.42
N ILE A 150 4.98 6.90 -2.34
CA ILE A 150 3.67 7.39 -1.92
C ILE A 150 2.78 7.50 -3.15
N ILE A 151 1.61 6.89 -3.12
CA ILE A 151 0.62 7.01 -4.19
C ILE A 151 -0.66 7.60 -3.61
N GLY A 152 -1.06 8.76 -4.13
CA GLY A 152 -2.27 9.49 -3.76
C GLY A 152 -2.22 10.92 -4.26
#